data_AF-T1PFS3-F1
#
_entry.id   AF-T1PFS3-F1
#
_cell.length_a   1.000
_cell.length_b   1.000
_cell.length_c   1.000
_cell.angle_alpha   90.00
_cell.angle_beta   90.00
_cell.angle_gamma   90.00
#
_symmetry.space_group_name_H-M   'P 1'
#
loop_
_entity.id
_entity.type
_entity.pdbx_description
1 polymer ?
#
loop_
_entity_poly.entity_id
_entity_poly.type
_entity_poly.pdbx_seq_one_letter_code
_entity_poly.pdbx_strand_id
1 'polypeptide(L)'
;MEVLQKYSNGNPDFGMPKISGLQLKNITVARASSKSPIQLNFKFIQLTSQGLEDSIIVNTSGWTKTPKNLEANLILPKLVINGDYETDGRILLLALDGKGTGYFEMTDNQVNIKVKVVLEKRSDGKNYIRIIKIKAVMIPKNLFIKMDNLVKGSPELSKTINDVINDNWSDVWQELAPGINNALAQIIESLAAPVFDKLSYDDFYVE
;
A
#
# COMPACT_ATOMS: atom_id res chain seq x y z
N MET A 1 -19.54 6.00 10.65
CA MET A 1 -19.96 5.79 9.24
C MET A 1 -18.74 6.07 8.38
N GLU A 2 -18.08 5.00 7.93
CA GLU A 2 -16.73 5.05 7.35
C GLU A 2 -16.80 5.43 5.87
N VAL A 3 -16.27 6.61 5.52
CA VAL A 3 -16.22 7.15 4.14
C VAL A 3 -15.71 6.11 3.13
N LEU A 4 -14.77 5.26 3.56
CA LEU A 4 -14.18 4.19 2.75
C LEU A 4 -15.20 3.12 2.33
N GLN A 5 -16.08 2.68 3.24
CA GLN A 5 -17.14 1.72 2.91
C GLN A 5 -18.21 2.36 2.02
N LYS A 6 -18.65 3.58 2.36
CA LYS A 6 -19.75 4.25 1.66
C LYS A 6 -19.39 4.61 0.21
N TYR A 7 -18.15 5.01 -0.02
CA TYR A 7 -17.67 5.48 -1.32
C TYR A 7 -16.59 4.56 -1.88
N SER A 8 -16.68 3.25 -1.63
CA SER A 8 -15.73 2.24 -2.09
C SER A 8 -15.60 2.19 -3.62
N ASN A 9 -16.67 2.51 -4.33
CA ASN A 9 -16.70 2.65 -5.80
C ASN A 9 -16.23 4.04 -6.30
N GLY A 10 -15.74 4.89 -5.40
CA GLY A 10 -15.36 6.26 -5.67
C GLY A 10 -16.52 7.24 -5.53
N ASN A 11 -16.18 8.52 -5.52
CA ASN A 11 -17.13 9.62 -5.59
C ASN A 11 -16.50 10.80 -6.35
N PRO A 12 -16.97 11.13 -7.57
CA PRO A 12 -16.38 12.20 -8.36
C PRO A 12 -16.61 13.59 -7.75
N ASP A 13 -17.64 13.81 -6.94
CA ASP A 13 -17.99 15.14 -6.41
C ASP A 13 -16.87 15.68 -5.51
N PHE A 14 -16.26 14.83 -4.70
CA PHE A 14 -15.11 15.16 -3.87
C PHE A 14 -13.83 14.43 -4.29
N GLY A 15 -13.78 13.93 -5.52
CA GLY A 15 -12.55 13.45 -6.15
C GLY A 15 -12.06 12.10 -5.64
N MET A 16 -12.87 11.36 -4.88
CA MET A 16 -12.46 10.06 -4.35
C MET A 16 -12.41 9.01 -5.47
N PRO A 17 -11.25 8.39 -5.73
CA PRO A 17 -11.15 7.30 -6.69
C PRO A 17 -11.81 6.02 -6.15
N LYS A 18 -12.09 5.08 -7.06
CA LYS A 18 -12.52 3.74 -6.69
C LYS A 18 -11.40 3.02 -5.94
N ILE A 19 -11.71 2.50 -4.75
CA ILE A 19 -10.77 1.75 -3.90
C ILE A 19 -11.11 0.26 -3.82
N SER A 20 -12.37 -0.12 -4.07
CA SER A 20 -12.78 -1.51 -4.17
C SER A 20 -12.20 -2.13 -5.44
N GLY A 21 -11.48 -3.24 -5.31
CA GLY A 21 -10.82 -3.90 -6.44
C GLY A 21 -9.82 -2.99 -7.16
N LEU A 22 -9.01 -2.23 -6.41
CA LEU A 22 -8.06 -1.26 -6.94
C LEU A 22 -7.05 -1.94 -7.86
N GLN A 23 -7.03 -1.52 -9.13
CA GLN A 23 -6.08 -2.01 -10.13
C GLN A 23 -4.86 -1.10 -10.19
N LEU A 24 -3.68 -1.70 -10.11
CA LEU A 24 -2.40 -0.99 -10.13
C LEU A 24 -1.47 -1.63 -11.16
N LYS A 25 -0.55 -0.83 -11.70
CA LYS A 25 0.44 -1.27 -12.69
C LYS A 25 1.83 -0.83 -12.29
N ASN A 26 2.84 -1.62 -12.64
CA ASN A 26 4.26 -1.32 -12.46
C ASN A 26 4.64 -1.00 -11.00
N ILE A 27 4.09 -1.75 -10.04
CA ILE A 27 4.40 -1.57 -8.62
C ILE A 27 5.71 -2.28 -8.31
N THR A 28 6.73 -1.51 -7.94
CA THR A 28 8.01 -2.05 -7.49
C THR A 28 7.95 -2.35 -5.99
N VAL A 29 8.22 -3.60 -5.62
CA VAL A 29 8.30 -4.04 -4.22
C VAL A 29 9.74 -4.04 -3.73
N ALA A 30 10.67 -4.57 -4.52
CA ALA A 30 12.10 -4.58 -4.19
C ALA A 30 12.95 -4.25 -5.43
N ARG A 31 14.09 -3.60 -5.21
CA ARG A 31 15.14 -3.40 -6.21
C ARG A 31 16.49 -3.73 -5.60
N ALA A 32 17.22 -4.62 -6.24
CA ALA A 32 18.61 -4.86 -5.91
C ALA A 32 19.40 -3.58 -6.14
N SER A 33 20.23 -3.19 -5.18
CA SER A 33 21.19 -2.11 -5.36
C SER A 33 22.39 -2.32 -4.46
N SER A 34 23.53 -1.71 -4.80
CA SER A 34 24.74 -1.75 -3.97
C SER A 34 24.55 -1.15 -2.57
N LYS A 35 23.46 -0.42 -2.35
CA LYS A 35 23.10 0.21 -1.07
C LYS A 35 22.01 -0.53 -0.30
N SER A 36 21.44 -1.58 -0.89
CA SER A 36 20.41 -2.42 -0.28
C SER A 36 21.03 -3.75 0.15
N PRO A 37 20.78 -4.23 1.38
CA PRO A 37 21.17 -5.59 1.76
C PRO A 37 20.41 -6.64 0.93
N ILE A 38 19.22 -6.28 0.45
CA ILE A 38 18.36 -7.12 -0.37
C ILE A 38 18.91 -7.13 -1.80
N GLN A 39 19.23 -8.32 -2.29
CA GLN A 39 19.68 -8.58 -3.66
C GLN A 39 18.54 -9.13 -4.51
N LEU A 40 17.33 -8.58 -4.33
CA LEU A 40 16.11 -8.99 -5.01
C LEU A 40 15.54 -7.84 -5.84
N ASN A 41 15.25 -8.13 -7.10
CA ASN A 41 14.30 -7.36 -7.88
C ASN A 41 12.95 -8.06 -7.80
N PHE A 42 11.93 -7.33 -7.39
CA PHE A 42 10.57 -7.84 -7.35
C PHE A 42 9.59 -6.72 -7.67
N LYS A 43 8.75 -6.93 -8.69
CA LYS A 43 7.71 -6.01 -9.10
C LYS A 43 6.45 -6.75 -9.53
N PHE A 44 5.32 -6.08 -9.37
CA PHE A 44 4.09 -6.42 -10.07
C PHE A 44 4.03 -5.62 -11.38
N ILE A 45 3.79 -6.33 -12.48
CA ILE A 45 3.49 -5.74 -13.79
C ILE A 45 2.09 -5.13 -13.73
N GLN A 46 1.15 -5.91 -13.20
CA GLN A 46 -0.21 -5.48 -12.90
C GLN A 46 -0.73 -6.25 -11.69
N LEU A 47 -1.55 -5.62 -10.86
CA LEU A 47 -2.19 -6.27 -9.73
C LEU A 47 -3.59 -5.69 -9.48
N THR A 48 -4.41 -6.48 -8.81
CA THR A 48 -5.70 -6.08 -8.23
C THR A 48 -5.62 -6.27 -6.72
N SER A 49 -5.95 -5.21 -5.98
CA SER A 49 -6.05 -5.19 -4.52
C SER A 49 -7.51 -5.14 -4.08
N GLN A 50 -7.88 -5.94 -3.07
CA GLN A 50 -9.23 -6.03 -2.53
C GLN A 50 -9.22 -5.94 -1.00
N GLY A 51 -10.25 -5.33 -0.42
CA GLY A 51 -10.44 -5.20 1.02
C GLY A 51 -10.10 -3.83 1.60
N LEU A 52 -9.61 -2.89 0.78
CA LEU A 52 -9.29 -1.52 1.24
C LEU A 52 -10.53 -0.80 1.79
N GLU A 53 -11.70 -1.08 1.22
CA GLU A 53 -12.99 -0.57 1.65
C GLU A 53 -13.38 -0.98 3.09
N ASP A 54 -12.83 -2.09 3.58
CA ASP A 54 -13.10 -2.63 4.93
C ASP A 54 -12.15 -2.04 6.00
N SER A 55 -11.33 -1.06 5.64
CA SER A 55 -10.41 -0.42 6.57
C SER A 55 -11.15 0.35 7.67
N ILE A 56 -10.81 0.06 8.92
CA ILE A 56 -11.37 0.67 10.12
C ILE A 56 -10.41 1.76 10.59
N ILE A 57 -10.89 3.01 10.67
CA ILE A 57 -10.10 4.12 11.20
C ILE A 57 -10.13 4.05 12.72
N VAL A 58 -8.98 3.76 13.34
CA VAL A 58 -8.85 3.68 14.81
C VAL A 58 -8.77 5.08 15.40
N ASN A 59 -7.91 5.93 14.84
CA ASN A 59 -7.81 7.33 15.21
C ASN A 59 -7.16 8.16 14.10
N THR A 60 -7.38 9.46 14.17
CA THR A 60 -6.64 10.44 13.39
C THR A 60 -6.24 11.62 14.27
N SER A 61 -5.16 12.31 13.92
CA SER A 61 -4.66 13.47 14.66
C SER A 61 -3.98 14.49 13.75
N GLY A 62 -3.72 15.68 14.29
CA GLY A 62 -3.04 16.76 13.56
C GLY A 62 -3.97 17.71 12.79
N TRP A 63 -5.28 17.47 12.85
CA TRP A 63 -6.30 18.36 12.31
C TRP A 63 -6.44 19.60 13.19
N THR A 64 -5.68 20.65 12.87
CA THR A 64 -5.75 21.97 13.52
C THR A 64 -6.00 23.06 12.47
N LYS A 65 -6.29 24.30 12.87
CA LYS A 65 -6.43 25.43 11.92
C LYS A 65 -5.20 25.66 11.02
N THR A 66 -4.02 25.18 11.42
CA THR A 66 -2.76 25.28 10.65
C THR A 66 -2.05 23.93 10.64
N PRO A 67 -2.59 22.93 9.92
CA PRO A 67 -2.08 21.57 9.96
C PRO A 67 -0.69 21.52 9.33
N LYS A 68 0.21 20.75 9.95
CA LYS A 68 1.57 20.52 9.45
C LYS A 68 1.87 19.05 9.29
N ASN A 69 1.45 18.25 10.27
CA ASN A 69 1.57 16.80 10.27
C ASN A 69 0.20 16.22 10.62
N LEU A 70 -0.28 15.33 9.77
CA LEU A 70 -1.48 14.53 9.99
C LEU A 70 -1.05 13.10 10.26
N GLU A 71 -1.73 12.42 11.17
CA GLU A 71 -1.52 11.01 11.41
C GLU A 71 -2.85 10.26 11.37
N ALA A 72 -2.85 9.05 10.83
CA ALA A 72 -3.97 8.14 10.85
C ALA A 72 -3.49 6.73 11.23
N ASN A 73 -4.20 6.10 12.15
CA ASN A 73 -4.02 4.70 12.51
C ASN A 73 -5.27 3.94 12.06
N LEU A 74 -5.06 2.84 11.33
CA LEU A 74 -6.12 2.02 10.78
C LEU A 74 -5.87 0.55 11.07
N ILE A 75 -6.94 -0.21 11.14
CA ILE A 75 -6.94 -1.67 11.05
C ILE A 75 -7.54 -2.04 9.71
N LEU A 76 -6.80 -2.79 8.90
CA LEU A 76 -7.28 -3.37 7.65
C LEU A 76 -7.46 -4.88 7.87
N PRO A 77 -8.71 -5.35 8.08
CA PRO A 77 -8.98 -6.72 8.51
C PRO A 77 -8.43 -7.76 7.54
N LYS A 78 -8.58 -7.52 6.24
CA LYS A 78 -8.10 -8.42 5.19
C LYS A 78 -7.71 -7.62 3.96
N LEU A 79 -6.55 -7.96 3.40
CA LEU A 79 -6.05 -7.43 2.14
C LEU A 79 -5.68 -8.60 1.25
N VAL A 80 -6.28 -8.68 0.07
CA VAL A 80 -5.97 -9.69 -0.94
C VAL A 80 -5.39 -9.00 -2.16
N ILE A 81 -4.23 -9.48 -2.62
CA ILE A 81 -3.57 -9.00 -3.83
C ILE A 81 -3.41 -10.18 -4.79
N ASN A 82 -3.89 -9.99 -6.01
CA ASN A 82 -3.67 -10.89 -7.14
C ASN A 82 -2.95 -10.12 -8.24
N GLY A 83 -1.90 -10.66 -8.82
CA GLY A 83 -1.23 -9.94 -9.91
C GLY A 83 -0.16 -10.71 -10.65
N ASP A 84 0.15 -10.20 -11.84
CA ASP A 84 1.26 -10.67 -12.64
C ASP A 84 2.55 -10.04 -12.13
N TYR A 85 3.56 -10.86 -11.90
CA TYR A 85 4.81 -10.45 -11.30
C TYR A 85 6.02 -10.91 -12.10
N GLU A 86 7.14 -10.23 -11.83
CA GLU A 86 8.47 -10.62 -12.26
C GLU A 86 9.43 -10.44 -11.09
N THR A 87 10.27 -11.44 -10.86
CA THR A 87 11.31 -11.40 -9.84
C THR A 87 12.60 -12.03 -10.33
N ASP A 88 13.72 -11.49 -9.88
CA ASP A 88 15.04 -12.05 -10.08
C ASP A 88 15.96 -11.68 -8.90
N GLY A 89 16.82 -12.62 -8.50
CA GLY A 89 17.82 -12.39 -7.47
C GLY A 89 17.60 -13.28 -6.24
N ARG A 90 17.87 -12.73 -5.05
CA ARG A 90 17.84 -13.48 -3.80
C ARG A 90 17.17 -12.70 -2.68
N ILE A 91 16.34 -13.41 -1.93
CA ILE A 91 15.73 -12.98 -0.67
C ILE A 91 16.09 -14.01 0.40
N LEU A 92 16.64 -13.58 1.54
CA LEU A 92 17.28 -14.48 2.49
C LEU A 92 18.27 -15.45 1.80
N LEU A 93 18.00 -16.76 1.86
CA LEU A 93 18.76 -17.83 1.19
C LEU A 93 18.08 -18.34 -0.10
N LEU A 94 16.93 -17.78 -0.47
CA LEU A 94 16.09 -18.25 -1.58
C LEU A 94 16.51 -17.52 -2.87
N ALA A 95 16.88 -18.29 -3.89
CA ALA A 95 17.15 -17.77 -5.23
C ALA A 95 15.89 -17.83 -6.07
N LEU A 96 15.46 -16.68 -6.59
CA LEU A 96 14.23 -16.52 -7.36
C LEU A 96 14.58 -15.98 -8.75
N ASP A 97 13.91 -16.48 -9.79
CA ASP A 97 14.06 -16.04 -11.19
C ASP A 97 12.74 -16.19 -11.96
N GLY A 98 11.64 -15.96 -11.25
CA GLY A 98 10.29 -16.29 -11.66
C GLY A 98 9.52 -15.16 -12.35
N LYS A 99 8.57 -15.58 -13.20
CA LYS A 99 7.53 -14.72 -13.77
C LYS A 99 6.22 -15.49 -13.83
N GLY A 100 5.14 -14.86 -13.39
CA GLY A 100 3.80 -15.43 -13.51
C GLY A 100 2.80 -14.72 -12.61
N THR A 101 1.83 -15.44 -12.05
CA THR A 101 0.79 -14.93 -11.16
C THR A 101 1.11 -15.19 -9.69
N GLY A 102 0.87 -14.16 -8.87
CA GLY A 102 1.01 -14.21 -7.42
C GLY A 102 -0.30 -13.88 -6.72
N TYR A 103 -0.56 -14.62 -5.65
CA TYR A 103 -1.64 -14.43 -4.69
C TYR A 103 -1.03 -14.13 -3.32
N PHE A 104 -1.49 -13.05 -2.70
CA PHE A 104 -1.05 -12.61 -1.38
C PHE A 104 -2.28 -12.29 -0.55
N GLU A 105 -2.38 -12.90 0.63
CA GLU A 105 -3.43 -12.62 1.60
C GLU A 105 -2.79 -12.18 2.91
N MET A 106 -3.16 -11.00 3.39
CA MET A 106 -2.73 -10.49 4.69
C MET A 106 -3.95 -10.20 5.56
N THR A 107 -3.88 -10.58 6.84
CA THR A 107 -4.98 -10.42 7.79
C THR A 107 -4.58 -9.62 9.03
N ASP A 108 -5.55 -8.93 9.63
CA ASP A 108 -5.39 -8.10 10.83
C ASP A 108 -4.23 -7.10 10.68
N ASN A 109 -4.21 -6.36 9.57
CA ASN A 109 -3.14 -5.44 9.25
C ASN A 109 -3.25 -4.17 10.07
N GLN A 110 -2.21 -3.82 10.82
CA GLN A 110 -2.09 -2.50 11.43
C GLN A 110 -1.42 -1.55 10.44
N VAL A 111 -2.06 -0.40 10.17
CA VAL A 111 -1.54 0.59 9.23
C VAL A 111 -1.38 1.93 9.94
N ASN A 112 -0.15 2.45 9.95
CA ASN A 112 0.15 3.81 10.42
C ASN A 112 0.52 4.68 9.22
N ILE A 113 -0.15 5.83 9.10
CA ILE A 113 0.08 6.81 8.05
C ILE A 113 0.48 8.12 8.70
N LYS A 114 1.58 8.71 8.22
CA LYS A 114 2.02 10.06 8.60
C LYS A 114 2.14 10.91 7.36
N VAL A 115 1.48 12.05 7.35
CA VAL A 115 1.42 12.96 6.20
C VAL A 115 1.90 14.34 6.62
N LYS A 116 2.96 14.84 5.98
CA LYS A 116 3.35 16.23 6.06
C LYS A 116 2.57 17.02 5.03
N VAL A 117 1.90 18.08 5.48
CA VAL A 117 1.02 18.91 4.65
C VAL A 117 1.36 20.39 4.76
N VAL A 118 0.90 21.16 3.79
CA VAL A 118 0.79 22.62 3.87
C VAL A 118 -0.61 23.04 3.43
N LEU A 119 -1.04 24.22 3.87
CA LEU A 119 -2.22 24.87 3.31
C LEU A 119 -1.81 25.71 2.10
N GLU A 120 -2.57 25.56 1.03
CA GLU A 120 -2.47 26.36 -0.18
C GLU A 120 -3.75 27.16 -0.34
N LYS A 121 -3.63 28.49 -0.31
CA LYS A 121 -4.75 29.38 -0.58
C LYS A 121 -4.94 29.49 -2.10
N ARG A 122 -6.14 29.18 -2.58
CA ARG A 122 -6.47 29.19 -4.02
C ARG A 122 -7.27 30.41 -4.43
N SER A 123 -7.57 30.51 -5.72
CA SER A 123 -8.25 31.65 -6.35
C SER A 123 -9.68 31.87 -5.84
N ASP A 124 -10.33 30.83 -5.31
CA ASP A 124 -11.63 30.91 -4.62
C ASP A 124 -11.53 31.52 -3.21
N GLY A 125 -10.32 31.87 -2.76
CA GLY A 125 -10.06 32.45 -1.46
C GLY A 125 -10.01 31.44 -0.32
N LYS A 126 -10.18 30.14 -0.60
CA LYS A 126 -10.18 29.07 0.40
C LYS A 126 -8.82 28.38 0.51
N ASN A 127 -8.57 27.75 1.66
CA ASN A 127 -7.39 26.90 1.86
C ASN A 127 -7.67 25.45 1.47
N TYR A 128 -6.67 24.80 0.87
CA TYR A 128 -6.67 23.38 0.51
C TYR A 128 -5.44 22.69 1.06
N ILE A 129 -5.56 21.40 1.38
CA ILE A 129 -4.41 20.60 1.80
C ILE A 129 -3.58 20.24 0.57
N ARG A 130 -2.28 20.54 0.63
CA ARG A 130 -1.29 19.97 -0.29
C ARG A 130 -0.37 19.02 0.47
N ILE A 131 -0.30 17.77 0.00
CA ILE A 131 0.62 16.77 0.53
C ILE A 131 2.05 17.16 0.11
N ILE A 132 2.95 17.23 1.09
CA ILE A 132 4.40 17.43 0.86
C ILE A 132 5.14 16.10 0.90
N LYS A 133 4.73 15.23 1.82
CA LYS A 133 5.36 13.94 2.03
C LYS A 133 4.41 13.01 2.76
N ILE A 134 4.41 11.76 2.36
CA ILE A 134 3.71 10.68 3.07
C ILE A 134 4.71 9.61 3.52
N LYS A 135 4.42 8.99 4.65
CA LYS A 135 4.98 7.72 5.09
C LYS A 135 3.84 6.82 5.49
N ALA A 136 3.88 5.58 5.07
CA ALA A 136 2.94 4.55 5.48
C ALA A 136 3.72 3.33 5.94
N VAL A 137 3.28 2.72 7.03
CA VAL A 137 3.83 1.47 7.55
C VAL A 137 2.68 0.51 7.76
N MET A 138 2.78 -0.67 7.19
CA MET A 138 1.83 -1.76 7.42
C MET A 138 2.52 -2.91 8.14
N ILE A 139 1.82 -3.49 9.12
CA ILE A 139 2.27 -4.65 9.87
C ILE A 139 1.13 -5.68 9.85
N PRO A 140 1.22 -6.73 9.01
CA PRO A 140 0.25 -7.82 9.01
C PRO A 140 0.44 -8.70 10.25
N LYS A 141 -0.64 -9.29 10.74
CA LYS A 141 -0.56 -10.32 11.79
C LYS A 141 -0.31 -11.71 11.19
N ASN A 142 -0.84 -11.96 10.00
CA ASN A 142 -0.55 -13.14 9.20
C ASN A 142 -0.40 -12.75 7.73
N LEU A 143 0.41 -13.51 7.01
CA LEU A 143 0.62 -13.41 5.58
C LEU A 143 0.65 -14.80 4.98
N PHE A 144 -0.12 -15.00 3.92
CA PHE A 144 -0.07 -16.19 3.07
C PHE A 144 0.27 -15.78 1.64
N ILE A 145 1.20 -16.51 1.04
CA ILE A 145 1.72 -16.25 -0.30
C ILE A 145 1.60 -17.51 -1.14
N LYS A 146 1.15 -17.33 -2.38
CA LYS A 146 1.24 -18.36 -3.42
C LYS A 146 1.66 -17.72 -4.73
N MET A 147 2.84 -18.07 -5.21
CA MET A 147 3.41 -17.57 -6.46
C MET A 147 3.67 -18.75 -7.38
N ASP A 148 3.11 -18.72 -8.59
CA ASP A 148 3.44 -19.69 -9.63
C ASP A 148 4.84 -19.41 -10.21
N ASN A 149 5.46 -20.43 -10.83
CA ASN A 149 6.71 -20.30 -11.59
C ASN A 149 7.79 -19.42 -10.92
N LEU A 150 7.95 -19.57 -9.60
CA LEU A 150 8.85 -18.77 -8.77
C LEU A 150 10.32 -19.08 -9.06
N VAL A 151 10.58 -20.33 -9.48
CA VAL A 151 11.85 -20.76 -10.08
C VAL A 151 11.59 -21.30 -11.47
N LYS A 152 12.26 -20.69 -12.45
CA LYS A 152 12.02 -20.96 -13.85
C LYS A 152 12.31 -22.42 -14.19
N GLY A 153 11.31 -23.11 -14.74
CA GLY A 153 11.46 -24.49 -15.21
C GLY A 153 11.55 -25.55 -14.10
N SER A 154 11.30 -25.18 -12.84
CA SER A 154 11.24 -26.14 -11.72
C SER A 154 9.98 -25.96 -10.87
N PRO A 155 8.86 -26.60 -11.25
CA PRO A 155 7.61 -26.56 -10.51
C PRO A 155 7.74 -27.11 -9.08
N GLU A 156 8.50 -28.19 -8.89
CA GLU A 156 8.73 -28.81 -7.58
C GLU A 156 9.47 -27.85 -6.64
N LEU A 157 10.53 -27.19 -7.13
CA LEU A 157 11.26 -26.20 -6.35
C LEU A 157 10.41 -24.96 -6.08
N SER A 158 9.62 -24.51 -7.06
CA SER A 158 8.68 -23.41 -6.86
C SER A 158 7.70 -23.71 -5.72
N LYS A 159 7.18 -24.94 -5.64
CA LYS A 159 6.31 -25.37 -4.54
C LYS A 159 7.04 -25.34 -3.20
N THR A 160 8.21 -25.96 -3.12
CA THR A 160 9.01 -25.99 -1.89
C THR A 160 9.36 -24.58 -1.40
N ILE A 161 9.71 -23.66 -2.31
CA ILE A 161 10.00 -22.27 -1.92
C ILE A 161 8.75 -21.55 -1.42
N ASN A 162 7.57 -21.79 -2.00
CA ASN A 162 6.32 -21.26 -1.45
C ASN A 162 6.08 -21.76 -0.02
N ASP A 163 6.31 -23.04 0.24
CA ASP A 163 6.15 -23.61 1.59
C ASP A 163 7.13 -22.95 2.57
N VAL A 164 8.40 -22.80 2.20
CA VAL A 164 9.41 -22.12 3.02
C VAL A 164 9.07 -20.64 3.26
N ILE A 165 8.58 -19.92 2.24
CA ILE A 165 8.14 -18.53 2.39
C ILE A 165 6.98 -18.44 3.38
N ASN A 166 6.00 -19.34 3.30
CA ASN A 166 4.86 -19.33 4.22
C ASN A 166 5.25 -19.72 5.64
N ASP A 167 6.14 -20.70 5.82
CA ASP A 167 6.65 -21.10 7.14
C ASP A 167 7.46 -19.97 7.80
N ASN A 168 8.10 -19.11 7.00
CA ASN A 168 8.97 -18.03 7.45
C ASN A 168 8.47 -16.65 7.00
N TRP A 169 7.15 -16.48 6.87
CA TRP A 169 6.55 -15.30 6.24
C TRP A 169 6.93 -13.99 6.95
N SER A 170 7.14 -14.03 8.28
CA SER A 170 7.50 -12.87 9.07
C SER A 170 8.88 -12.33 8.70
N ASP A 171 9.86 -13.21 8.48
CA ASP A 171 11.22 -12.80 8.12
C ASP A 171 11.25 -12.26 6.69
N VAL A 172 10.53 -12.93 5.78
CA VAL A 172 10.32 -12.46 4.40
C VAL A 172 9.65 -11.08 4.40
N TRP A 173 8.63 -10.88 5.24
CA TRP A 173 7.97 -9.58 5.38
C TRP A 173 8.93 -8.50 5.86
N GLN A 174 9.73 -8.76 6.89
CA GLN A 174 10.69 -7.79 7.41
C GLN A 174 11.71 -7.36 6.36
N GLU A 175 12.17 -8.30 5.52
CA GLU A 175 13.07 -7.98 4.42
C GLU A 175 12.37 -7.09 3.38
N LEU A 176 11.14 -7.40 2.97
CA LEU A 176 10.42 -6.63 1.94
C LEU A 176 9.75 -5.34 2.45
N ALA A 177 9.55 -5.20 3.76
CA ALA A 177 8.78 -4.11 4.37
C ALA A 177 9.20 -2.70 3.93
N PRO A 178 10.49 -2.34 3.80
CA PRO A 178 10.87 -1.00 3.36
C PRO A 178 10.32 -0.63 1.98
N GLY A 179 10.34 -1.58 1.04
CA GLY A 179 9.85 -1.38 -0.31
C GLY A 179 8.32 -1.43 -0.39
N ILE A 180 7.69 -2.35 0.34
CA ILE A 180 6.23 -2.39 0.51
C ILE A 180 5.70 -1.08 1.09
N ASN A 181 6.32 -0.57 2.15
CA ASN A 181 5.93 0.69 2.80
C ASN A 181 6.06 1.90 1.85
N ASN A 182 7.07 1.90 0.97
CA ASN A 182 7.21 2.93 -0.06
C ASN A 182 6.09 2.84 -1.11
N ALA A 183 5.82 1.64 -1.63
CA ALA A 183 4.72 1.43 -2.58
C ALA A 183 3.37 1.82 -1.97
N LEU A 184 3.12 1.40 -0.73
CA LEU A 184 1.91 1.73 0.02
C LEU A 184 1.75 3.25 0.19
N ALA A 185 2.82 3.97 0.53
CA ALA A 185 2.79 5.42 0.65
C ALA A 185 2.38 6.10 -0.66
N GLN A 186 2.97 5.68 -1.79
CA GLN A 186 2.64 6.22 -3.12
C GLN A 186 1.18 5.93 -3.51
N ILE A 187 0.69 4.73 -3.20
CA ILE A 187 -0.71 4.36 -3.46
C ILE A 187 -1.63 5.26 -2.63
N ILE A 188 -1.40 5.38 -1.32
CA ILE A 188 -2.23 6.22 -0.44
C ILE A 188 -2.22 7.68 -0.91
N GLU A 189 -1.06 8.20 -1.30
CA GLU A 189 -0.96 9.56 -1.86
C GLU A 189 -1.79 9.70 -3.14
N SER A 190 -1.75 8.73 -4.04
CA SER A 190 -2.56 8.75 -5.27
C SER A 190 -4.07 8.73 -4.99
N LEU A 191 -4.49 8.12 -3.88
CA LEU A 191 -5.89 8.03 -3.46
C LEU A 191 -6.36 9.28 -2.71
N ALA A 192 -5.50 9.85 -1.86
CA ALA A 192 -5.84 10.98 -0.98
C ALA A 192 -5.66 12.34 -1.65
N ALA A 193 -4.66 12.51 -2.52
CA ALA A 193 -4.38 13.80 -3.15
C ALA A 193 -5.58 14.37 -3.93
N PRO A 194 -6.32 13.59 -4.75
CA PRO A 194 -7.50 14.09 -5.44
C PRO A 194 -8.61 14.57 -4.49
N VAL A 195 -8.73 13.96 -3.31
CA VAL A 195 -9.72 14.36 -2.30
C VAL A 195 -9.33 15.69 -1.66
N PHE A 196 -8.07 15.83 -1.26
CA PHE A 196 -7.56 17.09 -0.71
C PHE A 196 -7.50 18.22 -1.73
N ASP A 197 -7.44 17.88 -3.02
CA ASP A 197 -7.51 18.84 -4.12
C ASP A 197 -8.93 19.39 -4.33
N LYS A 198 -9.97 18.60 -4.04
CA LYS A 198 -11.37 19.03 -4.20
C LYS A 198 -11.99 19.64 -2.96
N LEU A 199 -11.62 19.15 -1.78
CA LEU A 199 -12.22 19.59 -0.52
C LEU A 199 -11.40 20.73 0.08
N SER A 200 -12.04 21.89 0.25
CA SER A 200 -11.43 22.97 1.01
C SER A 200 -11.25 22.54 2.46
N TYR A 201 -10.08 22.85 3.00
CA TYR A 201 -9.77 22.64 4.41
C TYR A 201 -10.60 23.53 5.34
N ASP A 202 -11.00 24.72 4.85
CA ASP A 202 -11.80 25.66 5.63
C ASP A 202 -13.21 25.08 5.92
N ASP A 203 -13.73 24.25 5.00
CA ASP A 203 -15.06 23.62 5.13
C ASP A 203 -15.11 22.59 6.28
N PHE A 204 -13.97 22.14 6.81
CA PHE A 204 -13.90 21.21 7.95
C PHE A 204 -14.10 21.87 9.32
N TYR A 205 -14.06 23.20 9.41
CA TYR A 205 -14.24 23.97 10.66
C TYR A 205 -15.45 24.89 10.63
N VAL A 206 -16.35 24.70 9.67
CA VAL A 206 -17.59 25.46 9.60
C VAL A 206 -18.49 24.96 10.73
N GLU A 207 -18.65 25.80 11.75
CA GLU A 207 -19.76 25.72 12.72
C GLU A 207 -21.09 26.11 12.07
#